data_AF-A0A673JP79-F1
#
_entry.id   AF-A0A673JP79-F1
#
_cell.length_a   1.000
_cell.length_b   1.000
_cell.length_c   1.000
_cell.angle_alpha   90.00
_cell.angle_beta   90.00
_cell.angle_gamma   90.00
#
_symmetry.space_group_name_H-M   'P 1'
#
loop_
_entity.id
_entity.type
_entity.pdbx_description
1 polymer ?
#
loop_
_entity_poly.entity_id
_entity_poly.type
_entity_poly.pdbx_seq_one_letter_code
_entity_poly.pdbx_strand_id
1 'polypeptide(L)'
;MAAELVEAMNMVKSFRVSDLQTLLASMGRSKSGLKQDLVGRALRLVQTEYSPELLKNVRQLYETRFPKASAWLAARRPESVPVNYPALNSSPRGTAQGTDYLNGIPKPAPPPAAEVKLVPLPFYHNLETLLPPTELIAQNSEKLQESQCVFELTPSQVEQIRNSSELRPGMKSVQVVLRICYTDSIGVQEDQYPPNIAVKVNQSYCHVPGYYPSNKPGVEPRRPCRPVNITPWLHLSTVTNRVTITWGNFGKRYSVAVYLVRVFTSGELFNQLKHCSVESPDRCRERSKFLTLTKHTWVTLETL
;
A
#
# COMPACT_ATOMS: atom_id res chain seq x y z
N MET A 1 13.47 29.20 17.22
CA MET A 1 13.95 28.11 18.10
C MET A 1 12.96 26.95 18.20
N ALA A 2 11.73 27.14 18.71
CA ALA A 2 10.80 26.01 18.87
C ALA A 2 10.41 25.30 17.54
N ALA A 3 10.19 26.06 16.47
CA ALA A 3 9.82 25.50 15.16
C ALA A 3 10.95 24.65 14.53
N GLU A 4 12.18 25.14 14.55
CA GLU A 4 13.35 24.41 14.03
C GLU A 4 13.66 23.14 14.84
N LEU A 5 13.45 23.18 16.17
CA LEU A 5 13.59 22.00 17.02
C LEU A 5 12.58 20.92 16.65
N VAL A 6 11.30 21.30 16.49
CA VAL A 6 10.23 20.37 16.09
C VAL A 6 10.50 19.80 14.70
N GLU A 7 10.97 20.62 13.77
CA GLU A 7 11.34 20.19 12.43
C GLU A 7 12.50 19.18 12.46
N ALA A 8 13.57 19.48 13.20
CA ALA A 8 14.72 18.58 13.34
C ALA A 8 14.34 17.26 14.01
N MET A 9 13.48 17.29 15.03
CA MET A 9 12.95 16.08 15.66
C MET A 9 12.13 15.22 14.68
N ASN A 10 11.34 15.85 13.80
CA ASN A 10 10.59 15.15 12.76
C ASN A 10 11.53 14.55 11.70
N MET A 11 12.57 15.28 11.29
CA MET A 11 13.61 14.76 10.40
C MET A 11 14.30 13.53 11.01
N VAL A 12 14.69 13.57 12.29
CA VAL A 12 15.34 12.43 12.97
C VAL A 12 14.44 11.18 13.02
N LYS A 13 13.12 11.33 13.20
CA LYS A 13 12.18 10.20 13.17
C LYS A 13 12.11 9.52 11.80
N SER A 14 12.42 10.24 10.72
CA SER A 14 12.45 9.72 9.36
C SER A 14 13.75 8.95 9.02
N PHE A 15 14.81 9.12 9.82
CA PHE A 15 16.12 8.53 9.55
C PHE A 15 16.14 7.01 9.65
N ARG A 16 17.01 6.38 8.84
CA ARG A 16 17.30 4.94 8.92
C ARG A 16 18.36 4.68 9.99
N VAL A 17 18.57 3.41 10.30
CA VAL A 17 19.62 2.98 11.24
C VAL A 17 21.00 3.50 10.79
N SER A 18 21.32 3.43 9.49
CA SER A 18 22.57 3.97 8.95
C SER A 18 22.72 5.48 9.18
N ASP A 19 21.65 6.24 8.98
CA ASP A 19 21.69 7.70 9.07
C ASP A 19 21.77 8.13 10.54
N LEU A 20 21.04 7.44 11.42
CA LEU A 20 21.13 7.59 12.88
C LEU A 20 22.54 7.21 13.38
N GLN A 21 23.13 6.16 12.83
CA GLN A 21 24.49 5.74 13.15
C GLN A 21 25.52 6.78 12.71
N THR A 22 25.38 7.34 11.51
CA THR A 22 26.23 8.42 11.01
C THR A 22 26.10 9.68 11.85
N LEU A 23 24.86 10.09 12.19
CA LEU A 23 24.59 11.24 13.05
C LEU A 23 25.15 11.06 14.46
N LEU A 24 24.94 9.90 15.07
CA LEU A 24 25.45 9.61 16.41
C LEU A 24 26.98 9.50 16.40
N ALA A 25 27.57 8.93 15.35
CA ALA A 25 29.01 8.84 15.19
C ALA A 25 29.66 10.23 15.04
N SER A 26 29.06 11.14 14.26
CA SER A 26 29.58 12.50 14.11
C SER A 26 29.52 13.33 15.39
N MET A 27 28.66 12.94 16.33
CA MET A 27 28.49 13.57 17.65
C MET A 27 29.15 12.76 18.78
N GLY A 28 29.97 11.75 18.44
CA GLY A 28 30.72 10.94 19.41
C GLY A 28 29.84 10.07 20.32
N ARG A 29 28.62 9.73 19.89
CA ARG A 29 27.67 8.88 20.63
C ARG A 29 27.70 7.44 20.13
N SER A 30 27.25 6.53 20.99
CA SER A 30 27.18 5.10 20.67
C SER A 30 26.28 4.80 19.47
N LYS A 31 26.80 4.04 18.50
CA LYS A 31 26.16 3.70 17.21
C LYS A 31 25.50 2.30 17.16
N SER A 32 25.68 1.46 18.17
CA SER A 32 25.08 0.12 18.25
C SER A 32 23.72 0.16 18.95
N GLY A 33 22.80 -0.72 18.55
CA GLY A 33 21.48 -0.86 19.17
C GLY A 33 20.35 -0.97 18.16
N LEU A 34 19.13 -1.22 18.64
CA LEU A 34 17.94 -1.27 17.80
C LEU A 34 17.59 0.15 17.32
N LYS A 35 16.81 0.24 16.23
CA LYS A 35 16.41 1.54 15.66
C LYS A 35 15.75 2.44 16.70
N GLN A 36 14.87 1.89 17.56
CA GLN A 36 14.19 2.64 18.61
C GLN A 36 15.19 3.28 19.59
N ASP A 37 16.24 2.55 19.99
CA ASP A 37 17.28 3.06 20.90
C ASP A 37 18.16 4.14 20.25
N LEU A 38 18.43 4.00 18.95
CA LEU A 38 19.18 4.99 18.19
C LEU A 38 18.36 6.27 17.97
N VAL A 39 17.06 6.14 17.65
CA VAL A 39 16.13 7.26 17.56
C VAL A 39 15.99 7.97 18.90
N GLY A 40 15.79 7.23 19.99
CA GLY A 40 15.67 7.79 21.34
C GLY A 40 16.91 8.61 21.73
N ARG A 41 18.11 8.10 21.45
CA ARG A 41 19.37 8.83 21.69
C ARG A 41 19.53 10.05 20.80
N ALA A 42 19.21 9.95 19.51
CA ALA A 42 19.29 11.07 18.58
C ALA A 42 18.29 12.17 18.92
N LEU A 43 17.07 11.83 19.32
CA LEU A 43 16.06 12.81 19.77
C LEU A 43 16.50 13.49 21.06
N ARG A 44 17.02 12.74 22.04
CA ARG A 44 17.56 13.32 23.28
C ARG A 44 18.73 14.26 22.99
N LEU A 45 19.59 13.91 22.05
CA LEU A 45 20.71 14.75 21.63
C LEU A 45 20.23 16.08 21.03
N VAL A 46 19.25 16.04 20.13
CA VAL A 46 18.65 17.24 19.52
C VAL A 46 17.94 18.12 20.56
N GLN A 47 17.31 17.52 21.56
CA GLN A 47 16.64 18.25 22.64
C GLN A 47 17.60 18.86 23.66
N THR A 48 18.74 18.22 23.93
CA THR A 48 19.64 18.60 25.04
C THR A 48 20.78 19.51 24.59
N GLU A 49 21.39 19.24 23.42
CA GLU A 49 22.60 19.94 22.99
C GLU A 49 22.36 20.97 21.87
N TYR A 50 21.16 21.02 21.29
CA TYR A 50 20.67 21.97 20.26
C TYR A 50 21.78 22.83 19.58
N SER A 51 22.70 22.19 18.86
CA SER A 51 23.84 22.87 18.24
C SER A 51 23.60 23.13 16.74
N PRO A 52 24.08 24.25 16.19
CA PRO A 52 23.90 24.56 14.77
C PRO A 52 24.56 23.52 13.85
N GLU A 53 25.67 22.91 14.28
CA GLU A 53 26.35 21.83 13.56
C GLU A 53 25.51 20.55 13.54
N LEU A 54 24.84 20.21 14.66
CA LEU A 54 23.93 19.08 14.74
C LEU A 54 22.72 19.28 13.82
N LEU A 55 22.11 20.46 13.86
CA LEU A 55 20.97 20.79 13.00
C LEU A 55 21.35 20.80 11.51
N LYS A 56 22.58 21.24 11.18
CA LYS A 56 23.13 21.17 9.83
C LYS A 56 23.33 19.71 9.39
N ASN A 57 23.89 18.86 10.25
CA ASN A 57 24.06 17.43 9.98
C ASN A 57 22.72 16.72 9.79
N VAL A 58 21.72 17.02 10.62
CA VAL A 58 20.34 16.50 10.48
C VAL A 58 19.76 16.97 9.14
N ARG A 59 19.83 18.26 8.81
CA ARG A 59 19.33 18.77 7.53
C ARG A 59 20.05 18.15 6.33
N GLN A 60 21.37 18.01 6.38
CA GLN A 60 22.16 17.44 5.29
C GLN A 60 21.84 15.95 5.07
N LEU A 61 21.75 15.17 6.16
CA LEU A 61 21.34 13.77 6.08
C LEU A 61 19.91 13.63 5.56
N TYR A 62 19.02 14.55 5.93
CA TYR A 62 17.65 14.59 5.43
C TYR A 62 17.60 14.95 3.93
N GLU A 63 18.28 16.01 3.50
CA GLU A 63 18.29 16.49 2.10
C GLU A 63 18.99 15.53 1.14
N THR A 64 20.04 14.82 1.60
CA THR A 64 20.68 13.74 0.82
C THR A 64 19.69 12.61 0.50
N ARG A 65 18.65 12.45 1.32
CA ARG A 65 17.66 11.37 1.23
C ARG A 65 16.35 11.83 0.60
N PHE A 66 16.00 13.09 0.81
CA PHE A 66 14.82 13.75 0.27
C PHE A 66 15.25 15.04 -0.43
N PRO A 67 15.89 14.95 -1.63
CA PRO A 67 16.36 16.13 -2.34
C PRO A 67 15.18 17.05 -2.66
N LYS A 68 15.32 18.35 -2.35
CA LYS A 68 14.35 19.36 -2.78
C LYS A 68 14.31 19.38 -4.31
N ALA A 69 13.11 19.56 -4.86
CA ALA A 69 12.76 19.38 -6.27
C ALA A 69 13.68 20.09 -7.29
N SER A 70 14.42 21.13 -6.89
CA SER A 70 15.32 21.90 -7.74
C SER A 70 16.61 21.18 -8.17
N ALA A 71 17.05 20.12 -7.49
CA ALA A 71 18.31 19.44 -7.79
C ALA A 71 18.24 18.45 -8.99
N TRP A 72 17.05 18.11 -9.48
CA TRP A 72 16.89 17.18 -10.61
C TRP A 72 17.25 17.80 -11.97
N LEU A 73 17.31 19.13 -12.08
CA LEU A 73 17.50 19.83 -13.34
C LEU A 73 18.96 19.95 -13.80
N ALA A 74 19.94 19.86 -12.89
CA ALA A 74 21.32 20.25 -13.21
C ALA A 74 22.25 19.10 -13.61
N ALA A 75 21.86 17.83 -13.41
CA ALA A 75 22.80 16.72 -13.44
C ALA A 75 22.61 15.73 -14.60
N ARG A 76 22.22 16.16 -15.81
CA ARG A 76 22.36 15.35 -17.05
C ARG A 76 22.45 16.22 -18.31
N ARG A 77 23.65 16.68 -18.67
CA ARG A 77 24.03 16.97 -20.06
C ARG A 77 25.14 16.01 -20.48
N PRO A 78 24.88 15.14 -21.46
CA PRO A 78 25.89 14.75 -22.43
C PRO A 78 25.59 15.45 -23.77
N GLU A 79 26.64 15.98 -24.40
CA GLU A 79 26.63 16.51 -25.76
C GLU A 79 26.18 15.46 -26.77
N SER A 80 25.36 15.84 -27.76
CA SER A 80 25.06 15.00 -28.92
C SER A 80 25.01 15.82 -30.21
N VAL A 81 25.78 15.33 -31.17
CA VAL A 81 26.10 15.78 -32.54
C VAL A 81 24.85 15.84 -33.44
N PRO A 82 24.74 16.76 -34.44
CA PRO A 82 23.54 16.91 -35.26
C PRO A 82 23.55 15.98 -36.48
N VAL A 83 22.39 15.46 -36.88
CA VAL A 83 22.19 14.84 -38.19
C VAL A 83 20.93 15.42 -38.84
N ASN A 84 21.13 15.86 -40.08
CA ASN A 84 20.26 16.67 -40.93
C ASN A 84 19.26 15.79 -41.72
N TYR A 85 18.05 16.30 -41.94
CA TYR A 85 17.00 15.68 -42.77
C TYR A 85 17.28 15.92 -44.27
N PRO A 86 16.46 15.32 -45.16
CA PRO A 86 15.54 16.21 -45.87
C PRO A 86 14.10 15.73 -45.93
N ALA A 87 13.22 16.73 -46.00
CA ALA A 87 11.77 16.71 -46.01
C ALA A 87 11.17 16.37 -47.38
N LEU A 88 9.86 16.07 -47.41
CA LEU A 88 8.94 16.58 -48.43
C LEU A 88 7.47 16.53 -47.97
N ASN A 89 6.91 17.73 -47.90
CA ASN A 89 5.50 18.17 -47.85
C ASN A 89 4.42 17.21 -48.39
N SER A 90 3.25 17.20 -47.74
CA SER A 90 2.08 18.06 -48.09
C SER A 90 0.77 17.50 -47.49
N SER A 91 -0.05 18.37 -46.91
CA SER A 91 -1.47 18.12 -46.63
C SER A 91 -2.30 18.62 -47.83
N PRO A 92 -3.59 18.23 -48.01
CA PRO A 92 -4.65 18.86 -47.22
C PRO A 92 -5.91 17.99 -46.91
N ARG A 93 -6.64 18.54 -45.93
CA ARG A 93 -8.00 18.32 -45.43
C ARG A 93 -9.08 18.00 -46.49
N GLY A 94 -10.01 17.10 -46.15
CA GLY A 94 -11.28 16.88 -46.86
C GLY A 94 -12.31 16.16 -45.98
N THR A 95 -13.51 16.71 -45.89
CA THR A 95 -14.67 16.29 -45.09
C THR A 95 -15.62 15.35 -45.84
N ALA A 96 -16.44 14.62 -45.08
CA ALA A 96 -17.78 14.10 -45.37
C ALA A 96 -17.97 12.64 -45.88
N GLN A 97 -18.62 11.88 -44.99
CA GLN A 97 -19.77 10.97 -45.20
C GLN A 97 -19.76 9.89 -46.30
N GLY A 98 -20.00 8.66 -45.83
CA GLY A 98 -21.00 7.78 -46.40
C GLY A 98 -20.48 6.67 -47.31
N THR A 99 -20.47 5.44 -46.79
CA THR A 99 -21.05 4.24 -47.44
C THR A 99 -20.81 3.04 -46.54
N ASP A 100 -21.84 2.68 -45.77
CA ASP A 100 -22.05 1.30 -45.32
C ASP A 100 -22.08 0.38 -46.55
N TYR A 101 -21.60 -0.86 -46.40
CA TYR A 101 -22.09 -2.12 -46.99
C TYR A 101 -20.92 -3.13 -47.05
N LEU A 102 -21.16 -4.33 -46.47
CA LEU A 102 -20.36 -5.56 -46.46
C LEU A 102 -19.37 -5.79 -45.30
N ASN A 103 -19.87 -6.22 -44.13
CA ASN A 103 -19.73 -7.63 -43.68
C ASN A 103 -20.33 -7.82 -42.27
N GLY A 104 -21.46 -8.53 -42.22
CA GLY A 104 -22.20 -8.88 -41.01
C GLY A 104 -21.59 -10.06 -40.24
N ILE A 105 -20.38 -9.89 -39.70
CA ILE A 105 -19.89 -10.74 -38.60
C ILE A 105 -19.99 -9.89 -37.33
N PRO A 106 -20.83 -10.25 -36.34
CA PRO A 106 -20.77 -9.61 -35.04
C PRO A 106 -19.36 -9.80 -34.50
N LYS A 107 -18.62 -8.69 -34.32
CA LYS A 107 -17.38 -8.69 -33.56
C LYS A 107 -17.68 -9.39 -32.23
N PRO A 108 -16.95 -10.47 -31.85
CA PRO A 108 -17.22 -11.14 -30.59
C PRO A 108 -17.17 -10.08 -29.50
N ALA A 109 -18.25 -10.00 -28.72
CA ALA A 109 -18.27 -9.16 -27.53
C ALA A 109 -16.98 -9.47 -26.76
N PRO A 110 -16.20 -8.45 -26.33
CA PRO A 110 -15.03 -8.72 -25.52
C PRO A 110 -15.48 -9.61 -24.35
N PRO A 111 -14.74 -10.69 -24.05
CA PRO A 111 -15.08 -11.54 -22.91
C PRO A 111 -15.28 -10.64 -21.68
N PRO A 112 -16.26 -10.93 -20.81
CA PRO A 112 -16.49 -10.12 -19.63
C PRO A 112 -15.15 -9.93 -18.93
N ALA A 113 -14.73 -8.66 -18.81
CA ALA A 113 -13.43 -8.33 -18.25
C ALA A 113 -13.33 -9.04 -16.91
N ALA A 114 -12.35 -9.94 -16.78
CA ALA A 114 -12.23 -10.75 -15.58
C ALA A 114 -12.02 -9.80 -14.39
N GLU A 115 -13.02 -9.77 -13.51
CA GLU A 115 -13.14 -8.84 -12.41
C GLU A 115 -12.10 -9.21 -11.34
N VAL A 116 -11.26 -8.24 -10.98
CA VAL A 116 -10.28 -8.42 -9.90
C VAL A 116 -11.04 -8.70 -8.60
N LYS A 117 -10.71 -9.78 -7.89
CA LYS A 117 -11.35 -10.14 -6.62
C LYS A 117 -10.31 -10.25 -5.53
N LEU A 118 -10.54 -9.62 -4.38
CA LEU A 118 -9.64 -9.73 -3.24
C LEU A 118 -9.98 -10.94 -2.36
N VAL A 119 -8.94 -11.56 -1.79
CA VAL A 119 -9.11 -12.64 -0.81
C VAL A 119 -9.94 -12.15 0.39
N PRO A 120 -10.92 -12.91 0.89
CA PRO A 120 -11.63 -12.54 2.11
C PRO A 120 -10.67 -12.59 3.31
N LEU A 121 -10.84 -11.66 4.25
CA LEU A 121 -10.00 -11.60 5.45
C LEU A 121 -10.82 -12.08 6.65
N PRO A 122 -10.34 -13.05 7.46
CA PRO A 122 -11.13 -13.63 8.55
C PRO A 122 -11.67 -12.59 9.55
N PHE A 123 -10.87 -11.57 9.88
CA PHE A 123 -11.24 -10.53 10.83
C PHE A 123 -12.07 -9.40 10.24
N TYR A 124 -12.31 -9.39 8.92
CA TYR A 124 -13.05 -8.33 8.22
C TYR A 124 -14.15 -8.96 7.38
N HIS A 125 -15.38 -8.86 7.86
CA HIS A 125 -16.53 -9.27 7.10
C HIS A 125 -17.01 -8.13 6.20
N ASN A 126 -16.98 -8.35 4.88
CA ASN A 126 -17.47 -7.38 3.91
C ASN A 126 -18.99 -7.23 4.02
N LEU A 127 -19.44 -6.02 4.35
CA LEU A 127 -20.86 -5.66 4.33
C LEU A 127 -21.25 -5.14 2.95
N GLU A 128 -20.50 -4.18 2.43
CA GLU A 128 -20.78 -3.53 1.15
C GLU A 128 -19.50 -3.09 0.42
N THR A 129 -19.56 -3.02 -0.91
CA THR A 129 -18.50 -2.47 -1.77
C THR A 129 -18.82 -1.00 -2.07
N LEU A 130 -18.02 -0.09 -1.53
CA LEU A 130 -18.17 1.36 -1.76
C LEU A 130 -17.44 1.82 -3.02
N LEU A 131 -16.30 1.18 -3.31
CA LEU A 131 -15.56 1.34 -4.57
C LEU A 131 -15.08 -0.06 -5.01
N PRO A 132 -15.52 -0.57 -6.17
CA PRO A 132 -15.02 -1.84 -6.69
C PRO A 132 -13.53 -1.72 -7.03
N PRO A 133 -12.79 -2.84 -7.14
CA PRO A 133 -11.40 -2.84 -7.56
C PRO A 133 -11.17 -2.01 -8.83
N THR A 134 -10.53 -0.87 -8.66
CA THR A 134 -10.29 0.14 -9.68
C THR A 134 -8.79 0.26 -9.91
N GLU A 135 -8.34 0.07 -11.16
CA GLU A 135 -6.92 0.14 -11.51
C GLU A 135 -6.34 1.53 -11.24
N LEU A 136 -5.15 1.57 -10.62
CA LEU A 136 -4.35 2.76 -10.45
C LEU A 136 -3.63 3.06 -11.76
N ILE A 137 -4.16 4.03 -12.50
CA ILE A 137 -3.64 4.41 -13.82
C ILE A 137 -2.53 5.46 -13.64
N ALA A 138 -1.36 5.19 -14.25
CA ALA A 138 -0.29 6.17 -14.34
C ALA A 138 -0.68 7.29 -15.31
N GLN A 139 -0.57 8.54 -14.86
CA GLN A 139 -0.94 9.72 -15.65
C GLN A 139 0.22 10.21 -16.53
N ASN A 140 1.46 9.91 -16.14
CA ASN A 140 2.65 10.35 -16.85
C ASN A 140 3.77 9.27 -16.74
N SER A 141 4.95 9.57 -17.28
CA SER A 141 6.11 8.67 -17.25
C SER A 141 6.94 8.77 -15.97
N GLU A 142 6.51 9.54 -14.98
CA GLU A 142 7.23 9.69 -13.71
C GLU A 142 7.17 8.41 -12.88
N LYS A 143 8.20 8.19 -12.06
CA LYS A 143 8.25 7.01 -11.19
C LYS A 143 7.25 7.08 -10.03
N LEU A 144 6.87 8.28 -9.62
CA LEU A 144 5.89 8.50 -8.57
C LEU A 144 4.62 9.02 -9.24
N GLN A 145 3.51 8.33 -9.02
CA GLN A 145 2.20 8.62 -9.59
C GLN A 145 1.25 9.06 -8.48
N GLU A 146 0.25 9.84 -8.86
CA GLU A 146 -0.88 10.17 -8.03
C GLU A 146 -2.17 9.77 -8.74
N SER A 147 -2.97 8.93 -8.11
CA SER A 147 -4.27 8.49 -8.61
C SER A 147 -5.35 8.86 -7.61
N GLN A 148 -6.50 9.31 -8.11
CA GLN A 148 -7.61 9.75 -7.27
C GLN A 148 -8.86 8.91 -7.54
N CYS A 149 -9.57 8.56 -6.47
CA CYS A 149 -10.92 8.00 -6.53
C CYS A 149 -11.84 8.73 -5.55
N VAL A 150 -13.15 8.59 -5.77
CA VAL A 150 -14.19 9.21 -4.94
C VAL A 150 -15.30 8.21 -4.68
N PHE A 151 -15.97 8.37 -3.54
CA PHE A 151 -17.18 7.61 -3.21
C PHE A 151 -18.05 8.41 -2.24
N GLU A 152 -19.32 8.05 -2.14
CA GLU A 152 -20.29 8.64 -1.22
C GLU A 152 -20.80 7.57 -0.26
N LEU A 153 -21.17 8.01 0.95
CA LEU A 153 -21.83 7.14 1.92
C LEU A 153 -23.34 7.37 1.86
N THR A 154 -24.11 6.30 1.95
CA THR A 154 -25.55 6.41 2.14
C THR A 154 -25.87 6.79 3.59
N PRO A 155 -27.03 7.40 3.88
CA PRO A 155 -27.43 7.71 5.26
C PRO A 155 -27.42 6.47 6.18
N SER A 156 -27.81 5.31 5.65
CA SER A 156 -27.78 4.03 6.37
C SER A 156 -26.35 3.63 6.75
N GLN A 157 -25.40 3.73 5.82
CA GLN A 157 -23.99 3.41 6.07
C GLN A 157 -23.38 4.36 7.11
N VAL A 158 -23.70 5.66 7.04
CA VAL A 158 -23.27 6.66 8.04
C VAL A 158 -23.76 6.27 9.43
N GLU A 159 -25.03 5.90 9.55
CA GLU A 159 -25.63 5.51 10.84
C GLU A 159 -25.04 4.20 11.37
N GLN A 160 -24.81 3.21 10.49
CA GLN A 160 -24.13 1.97 10.84
C GLN A 160 -22.72 2.21 11.41
N ILE A 161 -21.96 3.13 10.82
CA ILE A 161 -20.62 3.49 11.31
C ILE A 161 -20.72 4.16 12.69
N ARG A 162 -21.60 5.17 12.83
CA ARG A 162 -21.75 5.97 14.06
C ARG A 162 -22.19 5.14 15.25
N ASN A 163 -23.16 4.26 15.04
CA ASN A 163 -23.79 3.47 16.10
C ASN A 163 -23.08 2.14 16.39
N SER A 164 -22.02 1.81 15.66
CA SER A 164 -21.30 0.57 15.87
C SER A 164 -20.56 0.55 17.22
N SER A 165 -20.46 -0.65 17.80
CA SER A 165 -19.75 -0.88 19.06
C SER A 165 -18.26 -0.53 18.91
N GLU A 166 -17.64 -0.04 19.98
CA GLU A 166 -16.19 0.17 20.02
C GLU A 166 -15.47 -1.12 20.37
N LEU A 167 -14.49 -1.49 19.55
CA LEU A 167 -13.59 -2.61 19.82
C LEU A 167 -12.49 -2.21 20.81
N ARG A 168 -12.02 -0.97 20.69
CA ARG A 168 -11.01 -0.31 21.54
C ARG A 168 -11.29 1.20 21.50
N PRO A 169 -10.76 2.00 22.45
CA PRO A 169 -10.97 3.45 22.44
C PRO A 169 -10.63 4.07 21.07
N GLY A 170 -11.62 4.71 20.45
CA GLY A 170 -11.48 5.34 19.13
C GLY A 170 -11.48 4.39 17.93
N MET A 171 -11.74 3.08 18.12
CA MET A 171 -11.81 2.09 17.04
C MET A 171 -13.15 1.37 17.03
N LYS A 172 -13.99 1.74 16.06
CA LYS A 172 -15.32 1.19 15.82
C LYS A 172 -15.27 -0.22 15.21
N SER A 173 -16.31 -1.02 15.46
CA SER A 173 -16.48 -2.37 14.91
C SER A 173 -16.98 -2.36 13.46
N VAL A 174 -17.68 -1.31 13.03
CA VAL A 174 -17.97 -1.07 11.62
C VAL A 174 -16.99 -0.02 11.11
N GLN A 175 -16.28 -0.35 10.04
CA GLN A 175 -15.21 0.47 9.47
C GLN A 175 -15.34 0.55 7.96
N VAL A 176 -14.75 1.60 7.40
CA VAL A 176 -14.49 1.74 5.97
C VAL A 176 -13.01 1.49 5.77
N VAL A 177 -12.69 0.46 5.00
CA VAL A 177 -11.31 0.02 4.77
C VAL A 177 -10.96 0.12 3.29
N LEU A 178 -9.75 0.60 3.03
CA LEU A 178 -9.13 0.62 1.72
C LEU A 178 -8.19 -0.57 1.59
N ARG A 179 -8.34 -1.32 0.51
CA ARG A 179 -7.50 -2.47 0.15
C ARG A 179 -6.85 -2.21 -1.20
N ILE A 180 -5.60 -2.63 -1.36
CA ILE A 180 -4.87 -2.53 -2.63
C ILE A 180 -4.33 -3.91 -2.94
N CYS A 181 -4.38 -4.32 -4.21
CA CYS A 181 -3.84 -5.58 -4.70
C CYS A 181 -3.25 -5.38 -6.10
N TYR A 182 -2.67 -6.43 -6.69
CA TYR A 182 -2.31 -6.38 -8.10
C TYR A 182 -3.54 -6.34 -9.01
N THR A 183 -3.38 -5.72 -10.17
CA THR A 183 -4.36 -5.82 -11.27
C THR A 183 -4.05 -7.07 -12.11
N ASP A 184 -4.24 -8.23 -11.49
CA ASP A 184 -4.29 -9.51 -12.19
C ASP A 184 -5.75 -9.99 -12.18
N SER A 185 -6.22 -10.39 -13.35
CA SER A 185 -7.58 -10.84 -13.57
C SER A 185 -7.75 -12.36 -13.35
N ILE A 186 -6.65 -13.06 -13.04
CA ILE A 186 -6.66 -14.49 -12.74
C ILE A 186 -6.71 -14.71 -11.22
N GLY A 187 -7.76 -15.38 -10.76
CA GLY A 187 -7.90 -15.81 -9.37
C GLY A 187 -8.21 -14.70 -8.36
N VAL A 188 -8.14 -15.05 -7.08
CA VAL A 188 -8.28 -14.09 -5.97
C VAL A 188 -6.93 -13.49 -5.61
N GLN A 189 -6.91 -12.18 -5.42
CA GLN A 189 -5.71 -11.39 -5.15
C GLN A 189 -5.54 -11.15 -3.66
N GLU A 190 -4.32 -11.32 -3.17
CA GLU A 190 -3.95 -10.89 -1.82
C GLU A 190 -3.76 -9.38 -1.76
N ASP A 191 -3.86 -8.80 -0.56
CA ASP A 191 -3.49 -7.41 -0.37
C ASP A 191 -2.01 -7.21 -0.69
N GLN A 192 -1.73 -6.23 -1.53
CA GLN A 192 -0.39 -5.86 -1.94
C GLN A 192 -0.29 -4.36 -2.20
N TYR A 193 0.62 -3.70 -1.49
CA TYR A 193 0.84 -2.28 -1.65
C TYR A 193 1.87 -1.99 -2.75
N PRO A 194 1.64 -0.94 -3.55
CA PRO A 194 2.66 -0.46 -4.46
C PRO A 194 3.85 0.15 -3.69
N PRO A 195 5.04 0.21 -4.31
CA PRO A 195 6.18 0.93 -3.74
C PRO A 195 5.82 2.38 -3.43
N ASN A 196 6.42 2.99 -2.40
CA ASN A 196 6.21 4.40 -2.04
C ASN A 196 4.73 4.81 -1.83
N ILE A 197 3.88 3.89 -1.39
CA ILE A 197 2.47 4.15 -1.10
C ILE A 197 2.31 5.27 -0.05
N ALA A 198 1.48 6.26 -0.36
CA ALA A 198 0.87 7.17 0.60
C ALA A 198 -0.61 7.33 0.28
N VAL A 199 -1.45 7.45 1.30
CA VAL A 199 -2.89 7.59 1.13
C VAL A 199 -3.34 8.86 1.85
N LYS A 200 -4.04 9.72 1.12
CA LYS A 200 -4.66 10.94 1.61
C LYS A 200 -6.16 10.82 1.43
N VAL A 201 -6.89 10.98 2.51
CA VAL A 201 -8.35 10.94 2.54
C VAL A 201 -8.84 12.33 2.86
N ASN A 202 -9.63 12.89 1.96
CA ASN A 202 -10.03 14.29 1.95
C ASN A 202 -8.77 15.18 2.02
N GLN A 203 -8.56 15.88 3.14
CA GLN A 203 -7.43 16.80 3.32
C GLN A 203 -6.33 16.24 4.23
N SER A 204 -6.42 14.98 4.65
CA SER A 204 -5.53 14.40 5.67
C SER A 204 -4.86 13.12 5.20
N TYR A 205 -3.55 12.99 5.47
CA TYR A 205 -2.83 11.75 5.24
C TYR A 205 -3.16 10.72 6.31
N CYS A 206 -3.49 9.50 5.88
CA CYS A 206 -3.71 8.39 6.79
C CYS A 206 -2.42 7.59 7.00
N HIS A 207 -2.31 6.97 8.17
CA HIS A 207 -1.17 6.13 8.51
C HIS A 207 -1.32 4.76 7.82
N VAL A 208 -0.53 4.52 6.77
CA VAL A 208 -0.49 3.21 6.10
C VAL A 208 0.34 2.23 6.96
N PRO A 209 -0.24 1.13 7.47
CA PRO A 209 0.46 0.19 8.33
C PRO A 209 1.70 -0.42 7.66
N GLY A 210 2.84 -0.39 8.38
CA GLY A 210 4.02 -1.18 8.06
C GLY A 210 4.93 -0.59 6.98
N TYR A 211 5.42 0.64 7.13
CA TYR A 211 6.52 1.19 6.31
C TYR A 211 7.88 0.54 6.65
N TYR A 212 8.34 -0.42 5.85
CA TYR A 212 9.68 -1.05 5.91
C TYR A 212 10.53 -0.77 4.66
N PRO A 213 11.47 0.19 4.66
CA PRO A 213 12.25 0.55 3.47
C PRO A 213 12.82 -0.71 2.78
N SER A 214 12.52 -0.89 1.49
CA SER A 214 13.09 -2.01 0.72
C SER A 214 14.61 -1.79 0.59
N ASN A 215 15.37 -2.86 0.83
CA ASN A 215 16.84 -2.81 0.83
C ASN A 215 17.43 -2.88 -0.60
N LYS A 216 16.60 -3.04 -1.64
CA LYS A 216 17.03 -3.09 -3.06
C LYS A 216 16.01 -2.37 -3.96
N PRO A 217 16.42 -1.46 -4.88
CA PRO A 217 15.54 -0.87 -5.89
C PRO A 217 14.83 -1.96 -6.71
N GLY A 218 13.52 -1.82 -6.94
CA GLY A 218 12.73 -2.76 -7.73
C GLY A 218 12.29 -4.05 -7.00
N VAL A 219 12.76 -4.29 -5.78
CA VAL A 219 12.29 -5.43 -4.97
C VAL A 219 11.14 -4.99 -4.09
N GLU A 220 10.00 -5.61 -4.29
CA GLU A 220 8.81 -5.36 -3.51
C GLU A 220 9.01 -5.80 -2.06
N PRO A 221 8.66 -4.96 -1.07
CA PRO A 221 8.79 -5.35 0.32
C PRO A 221 7.92 -6.58 0.64
N ARG A 222 8.52 -7.67 1.12
CA ARG A 222 7.79 -8.78 1.75
C ARG A 222 7.21 -8.28 3.08
N ARG A 223 6.00 -7.75 3.04
CA ARG A 223 5.26 -7.29 4.21
C ARG A 223 3.86 -7.89 4.14
N PRO A 224 3.24 -8.26 5.27
CA PRO A 224 1.80 -8.47 5.26
C PRO A 224 1.13 -7.11 5.01
N CYS A 225 0.63 -6.89 3.80
CA CYS A 225 -0.19 -5.73 3.49
C CYS A 225 -1.54 -5.95 4.17
N ARG A 226 -1.98 -4.99 4.98
CA ARG A 226 -3.24 -5.07 5.74
C ARG A 226 -4.23 -4.06 5.18
N PRO A 227 -5.54 -4.24 5.33
CA PRO A 227 -6.48 -3.18 4.99
C PRO A 227 -6.16 -1.88 5.75
N VAL A 228 -6.24 -0.75 5.06
CA VAL A 228 -6.06 0.59 5.65
C VAL A 228 -7.42 1.06 6.15
N ASN A 229 -7.59 1.15 7.47
CA ASN A 229 -8.79 1.78 8.04
C ASN A 229 -8.76 3.28 7.71
N ILE A 230 -9.72 3.75 6.91
CA ILE A 230 -9.84 5.16 6.51
C ILE A 230 -10.97 5.90 7.23
N THR A 231 -11.78 5.21 8.03
CA THR A 231 -12.93 5.79 8.76
C THR A 231 -12.64 7.10 9.48
N PRO A 232 -11.50 7.27 10.21
CA PRO A 232 -11.25 8.50 10.97
C PRO A 232 -11.14 9.78 10.13
N TRP A 233 -10.92 9.65 8.81
CA TRP A 233 -10.71 10.78 7.91
C TRP A 233 -11.88 11.04 6.95
N LEU A 234 -12.97 10.27 7.07
CA LEU A 234 -14.15 10.42 6.23
C LEU A 234 -15.06 11.55 6.70
N HIS A 235 -15.72 12.19 5.74
CA HIS A 235 -16.97 12.88 5.97
C HIS A 235 -18.05 11.82 6.22
N LEU A 236 -18.48 11.67 7.48
CA LEU A 236 -19.60 10.81 7.87
C LEU A 236 -20.93 11.51 7.57
N SER A 237 -21.17 11.77 6.29
CA SER A 237 -22.37 12.35 5.71
C SER A 237 -22.50 11.87 4.26
N THR A 238 -23.49 12.36 3.52
CA THR A 238 -23.64 12.09 2.08
C THR A 238 -22.70 12.92 1.20
N VAL A 239 -21.78 13.69 1.80
CA VAL A 239 -20.77 14.45 1.06
C VAL A 239 -19.76 13.48 0.44
N THR A 240 -19.36 13.76 -0.80
CA THR A 240 -18.34 12.99 -1.51
C THR A 240 -17.03 12.94 -0.72
N ASN A 241 -16.57 11.72 -0.46
CA ASN A 241 -15.25 11.45 0.10
C ASN A 241 -14.24 11.24 -1.02
N ARG A 242 -13.09 11.90 -0.92
CA ARG A 242 -12.02 11.83 -1.93
C ARG A 242 -10.82 11.11 -1.37
N VAL A 243 -10.31 10.14 -2.11
CA VAL A 243 -9.10 9.41 -1.77
C VAL A 243 -8.06 9.63 -2.84
N THR A 244 -6.88 10.08 -2.42
CA THR A 244 -5.71 10.25 -3.27
C THR A 244 -4.66 9.22 -2.85
N ILE A 245 -4.23 8.41 -3.80
CA ILE A 245 -3.21 7.38 -3.64
C ILE A 245 -1.96 7.83 -4.38
N THR A 246 -0.89 8.08 -3.64
CA THR A 246 0.45 8.28 -4.20
C THR A 246 1.15 6.92 -4.25
N TRP A 247 1.75 6.55 -5.37
CA TRP A 247 2.34 5.22 -5.55
C TRP A 247 3.49 5.21 -6.56
N GLY A 248 4.39 4.25 -6.43
CA GLY A 248 5.56 4.08 -7.30
C GLY A 248 5.23 3.21 -8.50
N ASN A 249 5.29 3.78 -9.70
CA ASN A 249 5.13 3.06 -10.96
C ASN A 249 6.46 2.46 -11.41
N PHE A 250 6.63 1.17 -11.15
CA PHE A 250 7.82 0.38 -11.52
C PHE A 250 7.46 -0.84 -12.38
N GLY A 251 6.42 -0.73 -13.22
CA GLY A 251 6.03 -1.76 -14.18
C GLY A 251 5.04 -2.82 -13.66
N LYS A 252 4.62 -2.73 -12.39
CA LYS A 252 3.51 -3.52 -11.85
C LYS A 252 2.23 -2.68 -11.82
N ARG A 253 1.09 -3.33 -12.07
CA ARG A 253 -0.25 -2.73 -12.05
C ARG A 253 -0.96 -3.08 -10.75
N TYR A 254 -1.68 -2.12 -10.19
CA TYR A 254 -2.34 -2.26 -8.90
C TYR A 254 -3.77 -1.76 -9.00
N SER A 255 -4.67 -2.38 -8.24
CA SER A 255 -6.07 -1.94 -8.11
C SER A 255 -6.37 -1.60 -6.67
N VAL A 256 -7.13 -0.52 -6.46
CA VAL A 256 -7.65 -0.09 -5.16
C VAL A 256 -9.13 -0.41 -5.05
N ALA A 257 -9.56 -0.86 -3.88
CA ALA A 257 -10.96 -1.08 -3.55
C ALA A 257 -11.28 -0.50 -2.17
N VAL A 258 -12.53 -0.08 -1.97
CA VAL A 258 -13.02 0.45 -0.69
C VAL A 258 -14.25 -0.33 -0.27
N TYR A 259 -14.22 -0.83 0.96
CA TYR A 259 -15.29 -1.67 1.52
C TYR A 259 -15.79 -1.10 2.84
N LEU A 260 -17.09 -1.21 3.06
CA LEU A 260 -17.68 -1.15 4.39
C LEU A 260 -17.60 -2.55 5.00
N VAL A 261 -17.02 -2.66 6.19
CA VAL A 261 -16.71 -3.94 6.82
C VAL A 261 -17.11 -3.95 8.29
N ARG A 262 -17.48 -5.12 8.79
CA ARG A 262 -17.52 -5.42 10.23
C ARG A 262 -16.21 -6.09 10.63
N VAL A 263 -15.53 -5.52 11.61
CA VAL A 263 -14.30 -6.04 12.18
C VAL A 263 -14.63 -6.90 13.39
N PHE A 264 -14.15 -8.14 13.36
CA PHE A 264 -14.33 -9.09 14.46
C PHE A 264 -13.14 -9.06 15.42
N THR A 265 -13.44 -9.28 16.70
CA THR A 265 -12.46 -9.65 17.72
C THR A 265 -12.07 -11.12 17.57
N SER A 266 -10.92 -11.49 18.15
CA SER A 266 -10.53 -12.90 18.25
C SER A 266 -11.57 -13.74 18.99
N GLY A 267 -12.25 -13.18 20.00
CA GLY A 267 -13.32 -13.86 20.73
C GLY A 267 -14.54 -14.17 19.87
N GLU A 268 -14.98 -13.20 19.05
CA GLU A 268 -16.08 -13.40 18.11
C GLU A 268 -15.75 -14.48 17.06
N LEU A 269 -14.57 -14.42 16.46
CA LEU A 269 -14.14 -15.45 15.49
C LEU A 269 -13.99 -16.82 16.14
N PHE A 270 -13.42 -16.89 17.34
CA PHE A 270 -13.30 -18.16 18.06
C PHE A 270 -14.66 -18.78 18.34
N ASN A 271 -15.64 -17.97 18.75
CA ASN A 271 -17.00 -18.45 18.95
C ASN A 271 -17.65 -18.91 17.65
N GLN A 272 -17.45 -18.21 16.53
CA GLN A 272 -17.90 -18.67 15.21
C GLN A 272 -17.26 -20.02 14.82
N LEU A 273 -15.95 -20.17 15.03
CA LEU A 273 -15.22 -21.40 14.72
C LEU A 273 -15.73 -22.62 15.52
N LYS A 274 -16.23 -22.43 16.75
CA LYS A 274 -16.85 -23.52 17.52
C LYS A 274 -18.12 -24.08 16.87
N HIS A 275 -18.79 -23.28 16.05
CA HIS A 275 -20.00 -23.67 15.33
C HIS A 275 -19.70 -24.19 13.92
N CYS A 276 -18.46 -24.04 13.44
CA CYS A 276 -17.98 -24.77 12.28
C CYS A 276 -17.69 -26.22 12.66
N SER A 277 -17.99 -27.17 11.78
CA SER A 277 -17.76 -28.59 12.05
C SER A 277 -16.29 -28.85 12.36
N VAL A 278 -16.03 -29.38 13.55
CA VAL A 278 -14.74 -29.98 13.89
C VAL A 278 -14.59 -31.24 13.02
N GLU A 279 -13.39 -31.51 12.49
CA GLU A 279 -13.11 -32.78 11.81
C GLU A 279 -13.67 -33.94 12.65
N SER A 280 -14.43 -34.85 12.02
CA SER A 280 -15.04 -35.94 12.77
C SER A 280 -13.95 -36.76 13.48
N PRO A 281 -14.23 -37.27 14.69
CA PRO A 281 -13.27 -38.12 15.41
C PRO A 281 -12.77 -39.30 14.56
N ASP A 282 -13.61 -39.79 13.65
CA ASP A 282 -13.28 -40.87 12.73
C ASP A 282 -12.28 -40.45 11.64
N ARG A 283 -12.41 -39.26 11.04
CA ARG A 283 -11.41 -38.73 10.10
C ARG A 283 -10.06 -38.47 10.79
N CYS A 284 -10.08 -38.00 12.04
CA CYS A 284 -8.88 -37.87 12.86
C CYS A 284 -8.20 -39.23 13.14
N ARG A 285 -8.99 -40.26 13.47
CA ARG A 285 -8.50 -41.64 13.66
C ARG A 285 -7.93 -42.23 12.38
N GLU A 286 -8.60 -42.04 11.25
CA GLU A 286 -8.17 -42.56 9.95
C GLU A 286 -6.86 -41.92 9.50
N ARG A 287 -6.71 -40.60 9.65
CA ARG A 287 -5.44 -39.90 9.37
C ARG A 287 -4.30 -40.38 10.28
N SER A 288 -4.61 -40.66 11.55
CA SER A 288 -3.64 -41.23 12.48
C SER A 288 -3.19 -42.63 12.04
N LYS A 289 -4.13 -43.50 11.62
CA LYS A 289 -3.80 -44.83 11.06
C LYS A 289 -2.95 -44.72 9.79
N PHE A 290 -3.26 -43.77 8.90
CA PHE A 290 -2.51 -43.55 7.66
C PHE A 290 -1.07 -43.07 7.93
N LEU A 291 -0.87 -42.22 8.93
CA LEU A 291 0.45 -41.78 9.41
C LEU A 291 1.25 -42.92 10.07
N THR A 292 0.59 -43.84 10.78
CA THR A 292 1.24 -45.02 11.37
C THR A 292 1.63 -46.05 10.30
N LEU A 293 0.76 -46.26 9.31
CA LEU A 293 1.03 -47.16 8.17
C LEU A 293 2.18 -46.66 7.30
N THR A 294 2.26 -45.34 7.05
CA THR A 294 3.40 -44.75 6.32
C THR A 294 4.70 -44.87 7.12
N LYS A 295 4.69 -44.69 8.44
CA LYS A 295 5.89 -44.94 9.25
C LYS A 295 6.34 -46.41 9.20
N HIS A 296 5.41 -47.37 9.22
CA HIS A 296 5.77 -48.79 9.12
C HIS A 296 6.35 -49.17 7.76
N THR A 297 5.86 -48.60 6.65
CA THR A 297 6.43 -48.86 5.32
C THR A 297 7.83 -48.27 5.13
N TRP A 298 8.12 -47.12 5.77
CA TRP A 298 9.48 -46.54 5.77
C TRP A 298 10.47 -47.39 6.60
N VAL A 299 10.06 -47.90 7.78
CA VAL A 299 10.94 -48.73 8.63
C VAL A 299 11.27 -50.08 7.95
N THR A 300 10.33 -50.68 7.21
CA THR A 300 10.61 -51.93 6.46
C THR A 300 11.56 -51.75 5.28
N LEU A 301 11.67 -50.55 4.70
CA LEU A 301 12.58 -50.25 3.59
C LEU A 301 14.02 -49.93 4.03
N GLU A 302 14.23 -49.59 5.31
CA GLU A 302 15.58 -49.39 5.88
C GLU A 302 16.21 -50.68 6.44
N THR A 303 15.44 -51.76 6.55
CA THR A 303 15.90 -53.09 7.02
C THR A 303 16.14 -54.11 5.90
N LEU A 304 16.22 -53.68 4.65
CA LEU A 304 16.61 -54.51 3.50
C LEU A 304 17.94 -54.03 2.90
#